data_AF-A0A2A9CUG1-F1
#
_entry.id   AF-A0A2A9CUG1-F1
#
_cell.length_a   1.000
_cell.length_b   1.000
_cell.length_c   1.000
_cell.angle_alpha   90.00
_cell.angle_beta   90.00
_cell.angle_gamma   90.00
#
_symmetry.space_group_name_H-M   'P 1'
#
loop_
_entity.id
_entity.type
_entity.pdbx_description
1 polymer ?
#
loop_
_entity_poly.entity_id
_entity_poly.type
_entity_poly.pdbx_seq_one_letter_code
_entity_poly.pdbx_strand_id
1 'polypeptide(L)'
;MEDNDELVQASMQVILAAGDGRTHAMRALELAGEGDHEAAQAELDLAEAAITEGHRMQTEVIQGSVRGEARYSSYSMLFSHAQDSLMVVVSEVQITKRMLPILKALHTRIDTLESEHAPR
;
A
#
# COMPACT_ATOMS: atom_id res chain seq x y z
N MET A 1 0.08 -3.11 -32.86
CA MET A 1 0.23 -1.85 -32.10
C MET A 1 -0.79 -1.79 -30.96
N GLU A 2 -2.05 -2.22 -31.17
CA GLU A 2 -3.09 -2.28 -30.11
C GLU A 2 -2.72 -3.14 -28.88
N ASP A 3 -2.07 -4.30 -29.06
CA ASP A 3 -1.69 -5.18 -27.93
C ASP A 3 -0.75 -4.52 -26.89
N ASN A 4 0.03 -3.51 -27.28
CA ASN A 4 0.92 -2.81 -26.35
C ASN A 4 0.15 -1.79 -25.49
N ASP A 5 -0.98 -1.28 -25.98
CA ASP A 5 -1.75 -0.24 -25.27
C ASP A 5 -2.47 -0.82 -24.04
N GLU A 6 -2.95 -2.06 -24.08
CA GLU A 6 -3.57 -2.72 -22.93
C GLU A 6 -2.56 -2.96 -21.78
N LEU A 7 -1.36 -3.45 -22.11
CA LEU A 7 -0.31 -3.67 -21.12
C LEU A 7 0.17 -2.34 -20.51
N VAL A 8 0.24 -1.28 -21.31
CA VAL A 8 0.51 0.08 -20.82
C VAL A 8 -0.59 0.56 -19.88
N GLN A 9 -1.87 0.38 -20.24
CA GLN A 9 -2.99 0.74 -19.38
C GLN A 9 -2.98 -0.02 -18.04
N ALA A 10 -2.78 -1.34 -18.08
CA ALA A 10 -2.65 -2.16 -16.87
C ALA A 10 -1.47 -1.69 -16.00
N SER A 11 -0.33 -1.36 -16.62
CA SER A 11 0.84 -0.82 -15.91
C SER A 11 0.53 0.50 -15.21
N MET A 12 -0.17 1.42 -15.88
CA MET A 12 -0.56 2.70 -15.31
C MET A 12 -1.55 2.53 -14.14
N GLN A 13 -2.51 1.60 -14.27
CA GLN A 13 -3.43 1.28 -13.16
C GLN A 13 -2.68 0.73 -11.94
N VAL A 14 -1.71 -0.17 -12.14
CA VAL A 14 -0.86 -0.68 -11.06
C VAL A 14 -0.05 0.45 -10.40
N ILE A 15 0.52 1.37 -11.20
CA ILE A 15 1.27 2.52 -10.68
C ILE A 15 0.38 3.45 -9.86
N LEU A 16 -0.83 3.74 -10.32
CA LEU A 16 -1.78 4.57 -9.58
C LEU A 16 -2.18 3.92 -8.25
N ALA A 17 -2.55 2.64 -8.27
CA ALA A 17 -2.87 1.88 -7.07
C ALA A 17 -1.71 1.84 -6.06
N ALA A 18 -0.47 1.70 -6.54
CA ALA A 18 0.71 1.81 -5.69
C ALA A 18 0.89 3.22 -5.12
N GLY A 19 0.64 4.26 -5.91
CA GLY A 19 0.68 5.66 -5.45
C GLY A 19 -0.34 5.96 -4.35
N ASP A 20 -1.58 5.50 -4.53
CA ASP A 20 -2.65 5.64 -3.54
C ASP A 20 -2.31 4.86 -2.27
N GLY A 21 -1.89 3.60 -2.41
CA GLY A 21 -1.45 2.76 -1.29
C GLY A 21 -0.35 3.40 -0.46
N ARG A 22 0.65 4.02 -1.10
CA ARG A 22 1.71 4.75 -0.40
C ARG A 22 1.19 5.99 0.32
N THR A 23 0.36 6.78 -0.35
CA THR A 23 -0.22 8.00 0.22
C THR A 23 -0.97 7.69 1.51
N HIS A 24 -1.87 6.70 1.45
CA HIS A 24 -2.66 6.27 2.59
C HIS A 24 -1.80 5.64 3.70
N ALA A 25 -0.80 4.82 3.36
CA ALA A 25 0.11 4.25 4.36
C ALA A 25 0.92 5.32 5.12
N MET A 26 1.45 6.32 4.41
CA MET A 26 2.16 7.43 5.05
C MET A 26 1.21 8.25 5.94
N ARG A 27 -0.01 8.52 5.48
CA ARG A 27 -1.01 9.24 6.28
C ARG A 27 -1.41 8.47 7.54
N ALA A 28 -1.56 7.15 7.45
CA ALA A 28 -1.82 6.29 8.60
C ALA A 28 -0.70 6.39 9.66
N LEU A 29 0.58 6.42 9.24
CA LEU A 29 1.71 6.59 10.16
C LEU A 29 1.73 7.98 10.82
N GLU A 30 1.42 9.05 10.08
CA GLU A 30 1.32 10.40 10.62
C GLU A 30 0.25 10.48 11.72
N LEU A 31 -0.98 10.06 11.42
CA LEU A 31 -2.10 10.06 12.36
C LEU A 31 -1.82 9.18 13.58
N ALA A 32 -1.21 8.01 13.37
CA ALA A 32 -0.83 7.12 14.46
C ALA A 32 0.21 7.77 15.38
N GLY A 33 1.13 8.58 14.83
CA GLY A 33 2.11 9.37 15.59
C GLY A 33 1.49 10.55 16.35
N GLU A 34 0.36 11.08 15.88
CA GLU A 34 -0.43 12.11 16.57
C GLU A 34 -1.38 11.53 17.65
N GLY A 35 -1.50 10.20 17.72
CA GLY A 35 -2.37 9.50 18.66
C GLY A 35 -3.79 9.29 18.16
N ASP A 36 -4.11 9.70 16.93
CA ASP A 36 -5.38 9.42 16.30
C ASP A 36 -5.39 8.01 15.69
N HIS A 37 -5.54 7.03 16.57
CA HIS A 37 -5.50 5.61 16.21
C HIS A 37 -6.69 5.16 15.36
N GLU A 38 -7.83 5.83 15.45
CA GLU A 38 -9.02 5.50 14.66
C GLU A 38 -8.85 5.98 13.23
N ALA A 39 -8.45 7.24 13.02
CA ALA A 39 -8.18 7.75 11.69
C ALA A 39 -6.98 7.04 11.05
N ALA A 40 -5.95 6.71 11.83
CA ALA A 40 -4.82 5.92 11.32
C ALA A 40 -5.25 4.55 10.80
N GLN A 41 -6.16 3.86 11.50
CA GLN A 41 -6.68 2.57 11.04
C GLN A 41 -7.52 2.72 9.77
N ALA A 42 -8.35 3.77 9.68
CA ALA A 42 -9.13 4.04 8.47
C ALA A 42 -8.25 4.28 7.23
N GLU A 43 -7.16 5.04 7.38
CA GLU A 43 -6.19 5.25 6.31
C GLU A 43 -5.45 3.95 5.94
N LEU A 44 -5.10 3.11 6.93
CA LEU A 44 -4.51 1.80 6.64
C LEU A 44 -5.46 0.92 5.82
N ASP A 45 -6.76 0.91 6.14
CA ASP A 45 -7.75 0.12 5.40
C ASP A 45 -7.87 0.58 3.94
N LEU A 46 -7.79 1.90 3.69
CA LEU A 46 -7.73 2.46 2.34
C LEU A 46 -6.44 2.05 1.60
N ALA A 47 -5.30 2.06 2.31
CA ALA A 47 -4.03 1.61 1.75
C ALA A 47 -4.08 0.12 1.36
N GLU A 48 -4.65 -0.73 2.22
CA GLU A 48 -4.83 -2.16 1.96
C GLU A 48 -5.75 -2.42 0.76
N ALA A 49 -6.84 -1.66 0.63
CA ALA A 49 -7.73 -1.74 -0.52
C ALA A 49 -7.01 -1.39 -1.84
N ALA A 50 -6.23 -0.29 -1.84
CA ALA A 50 -5.48 0.16 -3.01
C ALA A 50 -4.44 -0.88 -3.46
N ILE A 51 -3.61 -1.41 -2.54
CA ILE A 51 -2.62 -2.42 -2.92
C ILE A 51 -3.26 -3.75 -3.34
N THR A 52 -4.44 -4.10 -2.80
CA THR A 52 -5.17 -5.30 -3.18
C THR A 52 -5.63 -5.22 -4.64
N GLU A 53 -6.15 -4.06 -5.05
CA GLU A 53 -6.55 -3.84 -6.43
C GLU A 53 -5.34 -3.84 -7.38
N GLY A 54 -4.24 -3.17 -6.99
CA GLY A 54 -2.99 -3.23 -7.75
C GLY A 54 -2.46 -4.66 -7.92
N HIS A 55 -2.51 -5.47 -6.85
CA HIS A 55 -2.11 -6.88 -6.88
C HIS A 55 -2.99 -7.73 -7.77
N ARG A 56 -4.31 -7.47 -7.80
CA ARG A 56 -5.24 -8.17 -8.69
C ARG A 56 -4.82 -7.97 -10.14
N MET A 57 -4.55 -6.73 -10.55
CA MET A 57 -4.14 -6.42 -11.92
C MET A 57 -2.77 -7.01 -12.27
N GLN A 58 -1.81 -6.91 -11.35
CA GLN A 58 -0.50 -7.56 -11.51
C GLN A 58 -0.66 -9.08 -11.74
N THR A 59 -1.51 -9.73 -10.95
CA THR A 59 -1.76 -11.17 -11.03
C THR A 59 -2.42 -11.57 -12.35
N GLU A 60 -3.40 -10.80 -12.80
CA GLU A 60 -4.10 -11.05 -14.07
C GLU A 60 -3.16 -11.00 -15.27
N VAL A 61 -2.28 -9.99 -15.33
CA VAL A 61 -1.28 -9.89 -16.39
C VAL A 61 -0.30 -11.05 -16.35
N ILE A 62 0.26 -11.39 -15.17
CA ILE A 62 1.19 -12.53 -15.03
C ILE A 62 0.53 -13.83 -15.48
N GLN A 63 -0.71 -14.09 -15.05
CA GLN A 63 -1.43 -15.30 -15.44
C GLN A 63 -1.72 -15.33 -16.94
N GLY A 64 -2.08 -14.19 -17.54
CA GLY A 64 -2.28 -14.08 -18.97
C GLY A 64 -0.99 -14.34 -19.77
N SER A 65 0.15 -13.81 -19.32
CA SER A 65 1.46 -14.12 -19.91
C SER A 65 1.76 -15.62 -19.85
N VAL A 66 1.50 -16.28 -18.72
CA VAL A 66 1.71 -17.74 -18.54
C VAL A 66 0.79 -18.56 -19.46
N ARG A 67 -0.44 -18.10 -19.71
CA ARG A 67 -1.37 -18.74 -20.66
C ARG A 67 -1.00 -18.53 -22.14
N GLY A 68 0.04 -17.73 -22.42
CA GLY A 68 0.48 -17.44 -23.79
C GLY A 68 -0.41 -16.41 -24.49
N GLU A 69 -1.12 -15.56 -23.75
CA GLU A 69 -1.93 -14.49 -24.32
C GLU A 69 -1.02 -13.47 -25.01
N ALA A 70 -1.16 -13.31 -26.34
CA ALA A 70 -0.26 -12.51 -27.17
C ALA A 70 -0.06 -11.08 -26.62
N ARG A 71 -1.13 -10.46 -26.12
CA ARG A 71 -1.15 -9.13 -25.51
C ARG A 71 -0.31 -8.96 -24.23
N TYR A 72 0.06 -10.05 -23.56
CA TYR A 72 0.93 -10.04 -22.38
C TYR A 72 2.23 -10.83 -22.58
N SER A 73 2.53 -11.26 -23.81
CA SER A 73 3.68 -12.11 -24.12
C SER A 73 4.98 -11.33 -24.36
N SER A 74 4.87 -10.02 -24.64
CA SER A 74 6.02 -9.15 -24.87
C SER A 74 6.58 -8.58 -23.56
N TYR A 75 7.91 -8.58 -23.45
CA TYR A 75 8.59 -7.85 -22.37
C TYR A 75 8.23 -6.35 -22.40
N SER A 76 7.86 -5.80 -21.24
CA SER A 76 7.55 -4.38 -21.07
C SER A 76 8.30 -3.82 -19.87
N MET A 77 9.21 -2.87 -20.12
CA MET A 77 9.93 -2.16 -19.07
C MET A 77 8.98 -1.39 -18.13
N LEU A 78 7.90 -0.81 -18.69
CA LEU A 78 6.91 -0.06 -17.90
C LEU A 78 6.16 -0.99 -16.94
N PHE A 79 5.78 -2.18 -17.39
CA PHE A 79 5.11 -3.15 -16.53
C PHE A 79 6.03 -3.67 -15.44
N SER A 80 7.31 -3.96 -15.76
CA SER A 80 8.31 -4.31 -14.74
C SER A 80 8.45 -3.21 -13.68
N HIS A 81 8.52 -1.94 -14.09
CA HIS A 81 8.57 -0.82 -13.14
C HIS A 81 7.31 -0.71 -12.28
N ALA A 82 6.13 -0.95 -12.87
CA ALA A 82 4.86 -0.97 -12.14
C ALA A 82 4.84 -2.08 -11.08
N GLN A 83 5.30 -3.28 -11.43
CA GLN A 83 5.43 -4.40 -10.50
C GLN A 83 6.38 -4.08 -9.35
N ASP A 84 7.59 -3.58 -9.64
CA ASP A 84 8.58 -3.22 -8.63
C ASP A 84 8.02 -2.16 -7.65
N SER A 85 7.37 -1.13 -8.20
CA SER A 85 6.76 -0.06 -7.41
C SER A 85 5.66 -0.59 -6.49
N LEU A 86 4.75 -1.42 -7.01
CA LEU A 86 3.68 -2.03 -6.22
C LEU A 86 4.25 -2.89 -5.08
N MET A 87 5.24 -3.74 -5.37
CA MET A 87 5.81 -4.63 -4.35
C MET A 87 6.52 -3.87 -3.22
N VAL A 88 7.17 -2.74 -3.52
CA VAL A 88 7.74 -1.86 -2.49
C VAL A 88 6.63 -1.28 -1.61
N VAL A 89 5.56 -0.76 -2.21
CA VAL A 89 4.43 -0.19 -1.46
C VAL A 89 3.71 -1.23 -0.62
N VAL A 90 3.54 -2.45 -1.13
CA VAL A 90 2.98 -3.57 -0.35
C VAL A 90 3.80 -3.81 0.91
N SER A 91 5.13 -3.80 0.80
CA SER A 91 6.01 -3.90 1.97
C SER A 91 5.82 -2.73 2.93
N GLU A 92 5.72 -1.50 2.43
CA GLU A 92 5.46 -0.29 3.23
C GLU A 92 4.13 -0.39 4.01
N VAL A 93 3.05 -0.85 3.37
CA VAL A 93 1.73 -1.07 4.00
C VAL A 93 1.81 -2.14 5.08
N GLN A 94 2.49 -3.27 4.81
CA GLN A 94 2.65 -4.34 5.79
C GLN A 94 3.46 -3.91 7.01
N ILE A 95 4.50 -3.09 6.81
CA ILE A 95 5.26 -2.48 7.90
C ILE A 95 4.37 -1.51 8.68
N THR A 96 3.63 -0.65 7.99
CA THR A 96 2.68 0.30 8.60
C THR A 96 1.67 -0.41 9.50
N LYS A 97 1.04 -1.48 8.99
CA LYS A 97 0.13 -2.33 9.77
C LYS A 97 0.72 -2.85 11.08
N ARG A 98 2.01 -3.19 11.09
CA ARG A 98 2.72 -3.66 12.29
C ARG A 98 3.11 -2.51 13.22
N MET A 99 3.33 -1.32 12.68
CA MET A 99 3.70 -0.12 13.45
C MET A 99 2.52 0.47 14.24
N LEU A 100 1.31 0.49 13.67
CA LEU A 100 0.12 1.05 14.32
C LEU A 100 -0.11 0.50 15.76
N PRO A 101 -0.16 -0.82 16.01
CA PRO A 101 -0.35 -1.34 17.36
C PRO A 101 0.84 -1.03 18.30
N ILE A 102 2.06 -0.91 17.76
CA ILE A 102 3.24 -0.51 18.55
C ILE A 102 3.09 0.93 19.03
N LEU A 103 2.75 1.85 18.13
CA LEU A 103 2.53 3.27 18.45
C LEU A 103 1.39 3.43 19.46
N LYS A 104 0.28 2.71 19.27
CA LYS A 104 -0.84 2.72 20.21
C LYS A 104 -0.45 2.25 21.62
N ALA A 105 0.33 1.18 21.71
CA ALA A 105 0.83 0.70 22.99
C ALA A 105 1.79 1.70 23.66
N LEU A 106 2.62 2.40 22.87
CA LEU A 106 3.50 3.45 23.38
C LEU A 106 2.71 4.65 23.92
N HIS A 107 1.73 5.17 23.18
CA HIS A 107 0.88 6.27 23.65
C HIS A 107 0.14 5.89 24.93
N THR A 108 -0.49 4.71 24.99
CA THR A 108 -1.18 4.26 26.20
C THR A 108 -0.26 4.24 27.43
N ARG A 109 1.00 3.82 27.26
CA ARG A 109 1.99 3.81 28.36
C ARG A 109 2.42 5.22 28.76
N ILE A 110 2.59 6.13 27.80
CA ILE A 110 2.93 7.53 28.06
C ILE A 110 1.78 8.20 28.83
N ASP A 111 0.53 8.06 28.36
CA ASP A 111 -0.65 8.62 29.02
C ASP A 111 -0.80 8.12 30.48
N THR A 112 -0.53 6.82 30.69
CA THR A 112 -0.55 6.23 32.04
C THR A 112 0.49 6.92 32.94
N LEU A 113 1.73 7.06 32.47
CA LEU A 113 2.82 7.68 33.25
C LEU A 113 2.55 9.17 33.53
N GLU A 114 2.00 9.90 32.57
CA GLU A 114 1.64 11.31 32.73
C GLU A 114 0.51 11.51 33.74
N SER A 115 -0.49 10.61 33.74
CA SER A 115 -1.58 10.64 34.71
C SER A 115 -1.12 10.38 36.15
N GLU A 116 -0.10 9.52 36.33
CA GLU A 116 0.49 9.20 37.64
C GLU A 116 1.34 10.34 38.21
N HIS A 117 1.91 11.20 37.35
CA HIS A 117 2.80 12.31 37.73
C HIS A 117 2.14 13.70 37.65
N ALA A 118 0.82 13.76 37.40
CA ALA A 118 0.10 15.03 37.37
C ALA A 118 0.21 15.76 38.73
N PRO A 119 0.70 17.02 38.77
CA PRO A 119 0.82 17.76 40.03
C PRO A 119 -0.58 17.97 40.65
N ARG A 120 -0.68 17.66 41.94
CA ARG A 120 -1.89 17.89 42.75
C ARG A 120 -2.30 19.36 42.79
#